data_AF-A0A424RXA9-F1
#
_entry.id   AF-A0A424RXA9-F1
#
_cell.length_a   1.000
_cell.length_b   1.000
_cell.length_c   1.000
_cell.angle_alpha   90.00
_cell.angle_beta   90.00
_cell.angle_gamma   90.00
#
_symmetry.space_group_name_H-M   'P 1'
#
loop_
_entity.id
_entity.type
_entity.pdbx_description
1 polymer ?
#
loop_
_entity_poly.entity_id
_entity_poly.type
_entity_poly.pdbx_seq_one_letter_code
_entity_poly.pdbx_strand_id
1 'polypeptide(L)' 'MNGKQSQHQAVATRLETPGLTIDGVALVRGMRVIQPALSHVIAPGGITLLTGPNGSGKSTLLRAIAGRLRPMA' A
#
# COMPACT_ATOMS: atom_id res chain seq x y z
N MET A 1 15.22 -19.01 -31.85
CA MET A 1 14.37 -17.87 -31.45
C MET A 1 13.12 -18.44 -30.81
N ASN A 2 12.96 -18.30 -29.49
CA ASN A 2 11.69 -18.47 -28.75
C ASN A 2 11.97 -18.23 -27.26
N GLY A 3 11.80 -16.98 -26.83
CA GLY A 3 11.85 -16.60 -25.42
C GLY A 3 10.56 -17.03 -24.74
N LYS A 4 10.63 -18.09 -23.95
CA LYS A 4 9.59 -18.44 -22.97
C LYS A 4 9.53 -17.33 -21.92
N GLN A 5 8.75 -16.28 -22.15
CA GLN A 5 8.37 -15.33 -21.12
C GLN A 5 7.25 -15.94 -20.27
N SER A 6 7.62 -16.92 -19.45
CA SER A 6 6.83 -17.36 -18.30
C SER A 6 7.12 -16.42 -17.13
N GLN A 7 6.42 -15.30 -17.06
CA GLN A 7 6.46 -14.43 -15.89
C GLN A 7 5.20 -14.61 -15.04
N HIS A 8 5.33 -15.51 -14.05
CA HIS A 8 4.76 -15.45 -12.70
C HIS A 8 3.35 -14.85 -12.56
N GLN A 9 2.33 -15.61 -12.97
CA GLN A 9 1.00 -15.47 -12.37
C GLN A 9 1.10 -16.06 -10.95
N ALA A 10 1.26 -15.21 -9.93
CA ALA A 10 1.10 -15.65 -8.55
C ALA A 10 -0.36 -16.07 -8.36
N VAL A 11 -0.59 -17.38 -8.26
CA VAL A 11 -1.86 -17.95 -7.81
C VAL A 11 -2.01 -17.53 -6.36
N ALA A 12 -2.78 -16.47 -6.10
CA ALA A 12 -3.09 -16.04 -4.75
C ALA A 12 -4.00 -17.10 -4.12
N THR A 13 -3.40 -18.04 -3.39
CA THR A 13 -4.11 -18.89 -2.43
C THR A 13 -4.96 -17.95 -1.56
N ARG A 14 -6.28 -18.10 -1.62
CA ARG A 14 -7.22 -17.26 -0.85
C ARG A 14 -6.97 -17.54 0.64
N LEU A 15 -6.14 -16.71 1.25
CA LEU A 15 -5.93 -16.75 2.69
C LEU A 15 -7.21 -16.28 3.39
N GLU A 16 -7.48 -16.97 4.48
CA GLU A 16 -8.45 -16.69 5.53
C GLU A 16 -8.44 -15.19 5.84
N THR A 17 -9.58 -14.51 5.64
CA THR A 17 -9.82 -13.04 5.68
C THR A 17 -8.57 -12.17 5.44
N PRO A 18 -8.39 -11.58 4.24
CA PRO A 18 -7.25 -10.70 4.00
C PRO A 18 -7.22 -9.56 5.02
N GLY A 19 -6.02 -9.25 5.52
CA GLY A 19 -5.79 -8.07 6.37
C GLY A 19 -5.93 -6.79 5.56
N LEU A 20 -4.89 -5.95 5.54
CA LEU A 20 -4.90 -4.70 4.76
C LEU A 20 -3.93 -4.79 3.59
N THR A 21 -4.41 -4.53 2.38
CA THR A 21 -3.55 -4.36 1.20
C THR A 21 -3.54 -2.91 0.78
N ILE A 22 -2.34 -2.37 0.58
CA ILE A 22 -2.07 -1.07 0.01
C ILE A 22 -1.37 -1.36 -1.33
N ASP A 23 -1.90 -0.84 -2.43
CA ASP A 23 -1.34 -1.07 -3.76
C ASP A 23 -1.22 0.24 -4.52
N GLY A 24 0.02 0.65 -4.81
CA GLY A 24 0.33 1.82 -5.63
C GLY A 24 -0.09 3.16 -5.02
N VAL A 25 -0.40 3.23 -3.73
CA VAL A 25 -1.04 4.42 -3.14
C VAL A 25 -0.07 5.58 -3.04
N ALA A 26 -0.37 6.67 -3.73
CA ALA A 26 0.33 7.95 -3.56
C ALA A 26 -0.45 8.88 -2.62
N LEU A 27 0.28 9.62 -1.77
CA LEU A 27 -0.30 10.62 -0.88
C LEU A 27 0.15 12.01 -1.30
N VAL A 28 -0.83 12.85 -1.62
CA VAL A 28 -0.61 14.23 -2.05
C VAL A 28 -1.36 15.17 -1.11
N ARG A 29 -0.75 16.32 -0.81
CA ARG A 29 -1.37 17.41 -0.05
C ARG A 29 -1.11 18.73 -0.76
N GLY A 30 -2.18 19.35 -1.28
CA GLY A 30 -2.04 20.48 -2.19
C GLY A 30 -1.24 20.06 -3.43
N MET A 31 -0.14 20.76 -3.72
CA MET A 31 0.76 20.44 -4.85
C MET A 31 1.96 19.55 -4.45
N ARG A 32 2.04 19.09 -3.20
CA ARG A 32 3.20 18.34 -2.69
C ARG A 32 2.87 16.86 -2.60
N VAL A 33 3.70 16.04 -3.25
CA VAL A 33 3.76 14.59 -2.98
C VAL A 33 4.41 14.38 -1.62
N ILE A 34 3.67 13.76 -0.71
CA ILE A 34 4.13 13.43 0.65
C ILE A 34 4.73 12.03 0.67
N GLN A 35 4.10 11.09 -0.03
CA GLN A 35 4.55 9.71 -0.16
C GLN A 35 4.31 9.30 -1.62
N PRO A 36 5.36 8.93 -2.38
CA PRO A 36 5.19 8.31 -3.70
C PRO A 36 4.59 6.90 -3.56
N ALA A 37 4.15 6.32 -4.67
CA ALA A 37 3.42 5.03 -4.74
C ALA A 37 3.93 4.00 -3.72
N LEU A 38 3.09 3.71 -2.72
CA LEU A 38 3.36 2.77 -1.65
C LEU A 38 2.55 1.50 -1.89
N SER A 39 3.23 0.35 -1.94
CA SER A 39 2.59 -0.96 -1.92
C SER A 39 3.04 -1.74 -0.68
N HIS A 40 2.08 -2.28 0.07
CA HIS A 40 2.35 -3.10 1.25
C HIS A 40 1.17 -4.01 1.57
N VAL A 41 1.46 -5.23 2.03
CA VAL A 41 0.46 -6.17 2.56
C VAL A 41 0.66 -6.28 4.07
N ILE A 42 -0.42 -6.17 4.83
CA ILE A 42 -0.45 -6.36 6.28
C ILE A 42 -1.27 -7.60 6.56
N ALA A 43 -0.62 -8.60 7.15
CA ALA A 43 -1.25 -9.86 7.53
C ALA A 43 -2.31 -9.63 8.64
N PRO A 44 -3.42 -10.38 8.63
CA PRO A 44 -4.36 -10.37 9.73
C PRO A 44 -3.71 -10.90 11.02
N GLY A 45 -4.20 -10.44 12.18
CA GLY A 45 -3.76 -10.93 13.49
C GLY A 45 -2.38 -10.45 13.96
N GLY A 46 -1.69 -9.60 13.19
CA GLY A 46 -0.40 -9.02 13.55
C GLY A 46 -0.47 -7.52 13.88
N ILE A 47 0.60 -7.01 14.50
CA ILE A 47 0.80 -5.57 14.74
C ILE A 47 1.84 -5.06 13.72
N THR A 48 1.47 -4.03 12.96
CA THR A 48 2.39 -3.33 12.05
C THR A 48 2.73 -1.94 12.60
N LEU A 49 4.02 -1.64 12.72
CA LEU A 49 4.49 -0.34 13.18
C LEU A 49 4.74 0.60 11.98
N LEU A 50 4.03 1.73 11.94
CA LEU A 50 4.25 2.79 10.95
C LEU A 50 5.17 3.87 11.52
N THR A 51 6.41 3.96 11.01
CA THR A 51 7.44 4.90 11.49
C THR A 51 7.86 5.91 10.42
N GLY A 52 8.66 6.91 10.83
CA GLY A 52 9.27 7.91 9.94
C GLY A 52 9.30 9.31 10.54
N PRO A 53 10.03 10.27 9.93
CA PRO A 53 10.16 11.64 10.43
C PRO A 53 8.83 12.41 10.54
N ASN A 54 8.83 13.52 11.27
CA ASN A 54 7.69 14.44 11.28
C ASN A 54 7.40 14.96 9.87
N GLY A 55 6.12 14.98 9.48
CA GLY A 55 5.70 15.38 8.14
C GLY A 55 5.86 14.32 7.05
N SER A 56 6.31 13.09 7.35
CA SER A 56 6.46 12.00 6.36
C SER A 56 5.13 11.43 5.82
N GLY A 57 3.98 11.89 6.33
CA GLY A 57 2.67 11.46 5.83
C GLY A 57 1.99 10.33 6.59
N LYS A 58 2.54 9.85 7.73
CA LYS A 58 1.93 8.77 8.54
C LYS A 58 0.44 9.00 8.86
N SER A 59 0.10 10.17 9.42
CA SER A 59 -1.30 10.51 9.72
C SER A 59 -2.14 10.71 8.47
N THR A 60 -1.53 11.03 7.32
CA THR A 60 -2.23 11.09 6.03
C THR A 60 -2.53 9.68 5.52
N LEU A 61 -1.57 8.74 5.62
CA LEU A 61 -1.73 7.34 5.26
C LEU A 61 -2.83 6.67 6.10
N LEU A 62 -2.80 6.86 7.43
CA LEU A 62 -3.83 6.30 8.31
C LEU A 62 -5.24 6.85 8.01
N ARG A 63 -5.35 8.12 7.60
CA ARG A 63 -6.63 8.67 7.13
C ARG A 63 -7.08 8.04 5.82
N ALA A 64 -6.16 7.78 4.89
CA ALA A 64 -6.47 7.11 3.63
C ALA A 64 -6.96 5.66 3.87
N ILE A 65 -6.22 4.90 4.68
CA ILE A 65 -6.58 3.53 5.09
C ILE A 65 -7.95 3.51 5.76
N ALA A 66 -8.25 4.48 6.63
CA ALA A 66 -9.54 4.58 7.31
C ALA A 66 -10.69 5.12 6.44
N GLY A 67 -10.49 5.32 5.13
CA GLY A 67 -11.50 5.87 4.22
C GLY A 67 -11.84 7.34 4.45
N ARG A 68 -11.05 8.07 5.25
CA ARG A 68 -11.26 9.50 5.59
C ARG A 68 -10.54 10.47 4.66
N LEU A 69 -9.70 9.97 3.77
CA LEU A 69 -8.98 10.74 2.77
C LEU A 69 -8.91 9.90 1.50
N ARG A 70 -9.21 10.49 0.34
CA ARG A 70 -9.03 9.78 -0.93
C ARG A 70 -7.55 9.80 -1.32
N PRO A 71 -6.88 8.64 -1.41
CA PRO A 71 -5.52 8.58 -1.96
C PRO A 71 -5.54 8.88 -3.46
N MET A 72 -4.38 9.21 -4.01
CA MET A 72 -4.18 9.18 -5.46
C MET A 72 -3.75 7.77 -5.86
N ALA A 73 -4.33 7.28 -6.97
CA ALA A 73 -3.94 6.04 -7.62
C ALA A 73 -2.72 6.29 -8.53
#